data_AF-A0A085WPK7-F1
#
_entry.id   AF-A0A085WPK7-F1
#
_cell.length_a   1.000
_cell.length_b   1.000
_cell.length_c   1.000
_cell.angle_alpha   90.00
_cell.angle_beta   90.00
_cell.angle_gamma   90.00
#
_symmetry.space_group_name_H-M   'P 1'
#
loop_
_entity.id
_entity.type
_entity.pdbx_description
1 polymer ?
#
loop_
_entity_poly.entity_id
_entity_poly.type
_entity_poly.pdbx_seq_one_letter_code
_entity_poly.pdbx_strand_id
1 'polypeptide(L)'
;MNLLALLTLLVVVGLPAVGNAQAADAPATSSQPATAPPLITAPPEAAPAEQTSPAEQAPSDRPLRGHLLPPEWQSRRPNYFVPRVLAGTVLGTLAGTGGLIGGFLIGLALEKDCNPFDDVCSSDEIFVQTAPALLATGLLSSLTVYGIGSALHGEGALSTTLWGGFAGTGLGALLMVATQSYGGIVLIPPLAAIGALVAYELSDSEWEREQVKARLGGTSVQLVPVVGVTQGGGVLGGLAGRF
;
A
#
# COMPACT_ATOMS: atom_id res chain seq x y z
N MET A 1 -2.15 21.92 24.79
CA MET A 1 -2.90 21.84 23.49
C MET A 1 -3.90 20.69 23.56
N ASN A 2 -5.12 20.85 23.02
CA ASN A 2 -6.15 19.80 23.08
C ASN A 2 -5.66 18.54 22.35
N LEU A 3 -5.46 17.44 23.07
CA LEU A 3 -5.04 16.13 22.52
C LEU A 3 -5.96 15.70 21.36
N LEU A 4 -7.25 16.05 21.45
CA LEU A 4 -8.26 15.85 20.41
C LEU A 4 -7.92 16.58 19.11
N ALA A 5 -7.42 17.82 19.21
CA ALA A 5 -7.06 18.64 18.05
C ALA A 5 -5.81 18.08 17.33
N LEU A 6 -4.84 17.57 18.08
CA LEU A 6 -3.63 16.95 17.54
C LEU A 6 -3.94 15.59 16.90
N LEU A 7 -4.83 14.79 17.50
CA LEU A 7 -5.34 13.54 16.92
C LEU A 7 -6.12 13.80 15.63
N THR A 8 -6.99 14.82 15.59
CA THR A 8 -7.67 15.20 14.35
C THR A 8 -6.69 15.71 13.31
N LEU A 9 -5.63 16.44 13.68
CA LEU A 9 -4.60 16.88 12.75
C LEU A 9 -3.82 15.68 12.17
N LEU A 10 -3.44 14.71 13.02
CA LEU A 10 -2.73 13.50 12.60
C LEU A 10 -3.59 12.60 11.71
N VAL A 11 -4.90 12.51 11.99
CA VAL A 11 -5.85 11.79 11.12
C VAL A 11 -6.05 12.54 9.80
N VAL A 12 -6.19 13.87 9.81
CA VAL A 12 -6.39 14.67 8.59
C VAL A 12 -5.14 14.72 7.71
N VAL A 13 -3.94 14.76 8.30
CA VAL A 13 -2.66 14.72 7.57
C VAL A 13 -2.29 13.28 7.15
N GLY A 14 -2.74 12.29 7.91
CA GLY A 14 -2.52 10.87 7.64
C GLY A 14 -3.55 10.22 6.74
N LEU A 15 -4.69 10.87 6.45
CA LEU A 15 -5.57 10.46 5.36
C LEU A 15 -4.80 10.68 4.06
N PRO A 16 -4.42 9.61 3.34
CA PRO A 16 -3.82 9.80 2.03
C PRO A 16 -4.86 10.52 1.19
N ALA A 17 -4.48 11.67 0.64
CA ALA A 17 -5.18 12.28 -0.47
C ALA A 17 -5.06 11.34 -1.69
N VAL A 18 -5.71 10.18 -1.63
CA VAL A 18 -6.01 9.31 -2.78
C VAL A 18 -7.23 9.92 -3.48
N GLY A 19 -7.19 11.24 -3.68
CA GLY A 19 -8.01 11.90 -4.67
C GLY A 19 -7.37 11.58 -6.00
N ASN A 20 -7.93 10.58 -6.69
CA ASN A 20 -7.65 10.36 -8.10
C ASN A 20 -7.76 11.71 -8.82
N ALA A 21 -6.63 12.31 -9.18
CA ALA A 21 -6.58 13.32 -10.21
C ALA A 21 -6.96 12.61 -11.51
N GLN A 22 -8.26 12.53 -11.78
CA GLN A 22 -8.73 12.35 -13.15
C GLN A 22 -8.06 13.46 -13.96
N ALA A 23 -7.19 13.07 -14.87
CA ALA A 23 -6.77 13.94 -15.95
C ALA A 23 -8.07 14.37 -16.66
N ALA A 24 -8.50 15.60 -16.39
CA ALA A 24 -9.49 16.28 -17.17
C ALA A 24 -8.81 16.60 -18.52
N ASP A 25 -8.73 15.61 -19.39
CA ASP A 25 -8.45 15.83 -20.80
C ASP A 25 -9.61 16.66 -21.34
N ALA A 26 -9.30 17.91 -21.64
CA ALA A 26 -10.19 18.86 -22.27
C ALA A 26 -10.72 18.29 -23.60
N PRO A 27 -12.00 18.49 -23.93
CA PRO A 27 -12.50 18.13 -25.25
C PRO A 27 -11.82 19.04 -26.29
N ALA A 28 -10.97 18.46 -27.12
CA ALA A 28 -10.54 19.08 -28.36
C ALA A 28 -11.78 19.23 -29.27
N THR A 29 -12.32 20.45 -29.33
CA THR A 29 -13.24 20.88 -30.39
C THR A 29 -12.51 20.83 -31.74
N SER A 30 -12.57 19.67 -32.40
CA SER A 30 -12.27 19.54 -33.82
C SER A 30 -13.56 19.78 -34.61
N SER A 31 -13.78 21.04 -35.01
CA SER A 31 -14.77 21.38 -36.03
C SER A 31 -14.15 21.17 -37.41
N GLN A 32 -14.13 19.92 -37.88
CA GLN A 32 -13.73 19.60 -39.25
C GLN A 32 -14.95 19.12 -40.04
N PRO A 33 -15.34 19.78 -41.15
CA PRO A 33 -16.43 19.31 -41.99
C PRO A 33 -16.09 17.94 -42.58
N ALA A 34 -17.02 16.99 -42.44
CA ALA A 34 -16.91 15.66 -43.02
C ALA A 34 -16.98 15.74 -44.55
N THR A 35 -15.82 15.78 -45.20
CA THR A 35 -15.71 15.53 -46.64
C THR A 35 -15.67 14.02 -46.85
N ALA A 36 -16.68 13.49 -47.55
CA ALA A 36 -16.80 12.06 -47.85
C ALA A 36 -15.56 11.56 -48.64
N PRO A 37 -14.91 10.46 -48.21
CA PRO A 37 -13.80 9.89 -48.96
C PRO A 37 -14.31 9.24 -50.26
N PRO A 38 -13.55 9.34 -51.37
CA PRO A 38 -13.91 8.67 -52.62
C PRO A 38 -13.86 7.15 -52.44
N LEU A 39 -14.85 6.45 -52.98
CA LEU A 39 -14.87 4.99 -53.06
C LEU A 39 -13.66 4.51 -53.88
N ILE A 40 -12.65 3.99 -53.19
CA ILE A 40 -11.59 3.21 -53.82
C ILE A 40 -12.16 1.81 -54.07
N THR A 41 -12.27 1.46 -55.35
CA THR A 41 -12.58 0.10 -55.80
C THR A 41 -11.52 -0.88 -55.29
N ALA A 42 -12.00 -1.99 -54.72
CA ALA A 42 -11.19 -3.04 -54.13
C ALA A 42 -10.10 -3.55 -55.11
N PRO A 43 -8.85 -3.75 -54.64
CA PRO A 43 -7.85 -4.50 -55.39
C PRO A 43 -8.29 -5.96 -55.57
N PRO A 44 -7.92 -6.62 -56.68
CA PRO A 44 -8.24 -8.01 -56.93
C PRO A 44 -7.67 -8.90 -55.82
N GLU A 45 -8.50 -9.84 -55.40
CA GLU A 45 -8.28 -10.89 -54.41
C GLU A 45 -6.93 -11.56 -54.61
N ALA A 46 -5.93 -11.10 -53.87
CA ALA A 46 -4.67 -11.80 -53.71
C ALA A 46 -4.92 -12.99 -52.78
N ALA A 47 -4.50 -14.17 -53.25
CA ALA A 47 -4.60 -15.45 -52.57
C ALA A 47 -4.25 -15.36 -51.07
N PRO A 48 -4.91 -16.15 -50.21
CA PRO A 48 -4.66 -16.14 -48.78
C PRO A 48 -3.21 -16.55 -48.52
N ALA A 49 -2.36 -15.55 -48.27
CA ALA A 49 -1.06 -15.77 -47.67
C ALA A 49 -1.34 -16.32 -46.26
N GLU A 50 -0.88 -17.55 -46.00
CA GLU A 50 -0.83 -18.15 -44.68
C GLU A 50 -0.24 -17.14 -43.70
N GLN A 51 -1.13 -16.52 -42.93
CA GLN A 51 -0.81 -15.66 -41.81
C GLN A 51 -0.25 -16.59 -40.73
N THR A 52 1.02 -16.95 -40.90
CA THR A 52 1.82 -17.65 -39.90
C THR A 52 1.90 -16.71 -38.72
N SER A 53 1.06 -16.97 -37.72
CA SER A 53 1.03 -16.25 -36.45
C SER A 53 2.44 -16.17 -35.88
N PRO A 54 3.05 -14.97 -35.78
CA PRO A 54 4.34 -14.84 -35.15
C PRO A 54 4.19 -15.02 -33.65
N ALA A 55 5.12 -15.77 -33.09
CA ALA A 55 5.40 -15.89 -31.67
C ALA A 55 4.39 -16.72 -30.86
N GLU A 56 4.56 -18.04 -30.95
CA GLU A 56 4.74 -18.85 -29.75
C GLU A 56 5.69 -18.10 -28.81
N GLN A 57 5.09 -17.31 -27.91
CA GLN A 57 5.80 -16.61 -26.87
C GLN A 57 6.47 -17.68 -26.02
N ALA A 58 7.78 -17.83 -26.19
CA ALA A 58 8.63 -18.58 -25.28
C ALA A 58 8.17 -18.26 -23.86
N PRO A 59 7.98 -19.28 -22.99
CA PRO A 59 7.58 -19.04 -21.60
C PRO A 59 8.53 -18.00 -21.06
N SER A 60 7.98 -16.82 -20.77
CA SER A 60 8.73 -15.71 -20.20
C SER A 60 9.14 -16.19 -18.83
N ASP A 61 10.34 -16.77 -18.75
CA ASP A 61 11.04 -17.27 -17.56
C ASP A 61 11.36 -16.17 -16.55
N ARG A 62 10.78 -14.98 -16.73
CA ARG A 62 10.80 -13.94 -15.72
C ARG A 62 9.84 -14.39 -14.62
N PRO A 63 10.36 -14.68 -13.41
CA PRO A 63 9.52 -15.06 -12.29
C PRO A 63 8.45 -13.98 -12.12
N LEU A 64 7.18 -14.40 -12.04
CA LEU A 64 6.10 -13.48 -11.73
C LEU A 64 6.44 -12.85 -10.38
N ARG A 65 6.71 -11.55 -10.45
CA ARG A 65 6.97 -10.73 -9.28
C ARG A 65 5.68 -10.55 -8.52
N GLY A 66 5.71 -10.81 -7.21
CA GLY A 66 4.62 -10.44 -6.32
C GLY A 66 3.88 -11.60 -5.66
N HIS A 67 4.55 -12.72 -5.42
CA HIS A 67 4.07 -13.76 -4.51
C HIS A 67 5.16 -14.14 -3.52
N LEU A 68 4.86 -14.09 -2.23
CA LEU A 68 5.77 -14.48 -1.14
C LEU A 68 6.29 -15.93 -1.23
N LEU A 69 5.59 -16.77 -1.98
CA LEU A 69 5.94 -18.14 -2.32
C LEU A 69 5.57 -18.33 -3.80
N PRO A 70 6.44 -18.92 -4.63
CA PRO A 70 6.09 -19.28 -6.00
C PRO A 70 4.76 -20.07 -6.03
N PRO A 71 3.90 -19.93 -7.06
CA PRO A 71 2.65 -20.70 -7.17
C PRO A 71 2.88 -22.22 -7.04
N GLU A 72 4.06 -22.66 -7.49
CA GLU A 72 4.56 -24.03 -7.39
C GLU A 72 4.85 -24.49 -5.94
N TRP A 73 5.14 -23.57 -5.01
CA TRP A 73 5.26 -23.87 -3.57
C TRP A 73 3.90 -23.88 -2.87
N GLN A 74 2.96 -23.04 -3.30
CA GLN A 74 1.62 -22.98 -2.72
C GLN A 74 0.83 -24.27 -2.98
N SER A 75 1.01 -24.89 -4.15
CA SER A 75 0.45 -26.21 -4.46
C SER A 75 1.18 -27.36 -3.76
N ARG A 76 2.48 -27.22 -3.44
CA ARG A 76 3.26 -28.29 -2.80
C ARG A 76 3.21 -28.28 -1.28
N ARG A 77 3.19 -27.12 -0.61
CA ARG A 77 3.28 -27.02 0.86
C ARG A 77 2.49 -25.81 1.39
N PRO A 78 1.16 -25.93 1.56
CA PRO A 78 0.32 -24.87 2.16
C PRO A 78 0.72 -24.46 3.58
N ASN A 79 1.59 -25.23 4.25
CA ASN A 79 1.93 -25.04 5.65
C ASN A 79 3.01 -23.97 5.94
N TYR A 80 3.58 -23.28 4.93
CA TYR A 80 4.63 -22.27 5.15
C TYR A 80 4.13 -20.85 5.47
N PHE A 81 2.84 -20.58 5.28
CA PHE A 81 2.27 -19.27 5.60
C PHE A 81 2.31 -18.98 7.11
N VAL A 82 1.87 -19.94 7.92
CA VAL A 82 1.81 -19.83 9.39
C VAL A 82 3.18 -19.54 10.03
N PRO A 83 4.27 -20.31 9.75
CA PRO A 83 5.57 -20.04 10.37
C PRO A 83 6.16 -18.70 9.93
N ARG A 84 5.85 -18.21 8.73
CA ARG A 84 6.30 -16.90 8.26
C ARG A 84 5.61 -15.76 9.01
N VAL A 85 4.28 -15.80 9.10
CA VAL A 85 3.50 -14.81 9.85
C VAL A 85 3.92 -14.82 11.32
N LEU A 86 4.11 -16.00 11.90
CA LEU A 86 4.57 -16.15 13.28
C LEU A 86 5.98 -15.60 13.47
N ALA A 87 6.93 -15.92 12.58
CA ALA A 87 8.29 -15.38 12.65
C ALA A 87 8.32 -13.86 12.48
N GLY A 88 7.60 -13.32 11.49
CA GLY A 88 7.51 -11.89 11.22
C GLY A 88 6.90 -11.12 12.38
N THR A 89 5.81 -11.62 12.97
CA THR A 89 5.17 -10.99 14.14
C THR A 89 6.03 -11.09 15.39
N VAL A 90 6.59 -12.26 15.72
CA VAL A 90 7.43 -12.43 16.92
C VAL A 90 8.70 -11.59 16.83
N LEU A 91 9.44 -11.68 15.72
CA LEU A 91 10.67 -10.92 15.54
C LEU A 91 10.39 -9.42 15.38
N GLY A 92 9.32 -9.04 14.67
CA GLY A 92 8.89 -7.65 14.56
C GLY A 92 8.47 -7.06 15.91
N THR A 93 7.84 -7.85 16.79
CA THR A 93 7.49 -7.45 18.16
C THR A 93 8.74 -7.28 19.01
N LEU A 94 9.69 -8.22 18.92
CA LEU A 94 10.97 -8.13 19.64
C LEU A 94 11.77 -6.89 19.21
N ALA A 95 11.87 -6.65 17.90
CA ALA A 95 12.52 -5.46 17.36
C ALA A 95 11.80 -4.18 17.76
N GLY A 96 10.47 -4.16 17.69
CA GLY A 96 9.65 -3.02 18.13
C GLY A 96 9.81 -2.72 19.62
N THR A 97 9.96 -3.75 20.45
CA THR A 97 10.23 -3.63 21.89
C THR A 97 11.62 -3.05 22.14
N GLY A 98 12.63 -3.54 21.40
CA GLY A 98 13.98 -2.95 21.42
C GLY A 98 13.96 -1.49 20.99
N GLY A 99 13.15 -1.14 19.98
CA GLY A 99 12.94 0.24 19.55
C GLY A 99 12.25 1.10 20.60
N LEU A 100 11.25 0.56 21.29
CA LEU A 100 10.54 1.25 22.35
C LEU A 100 11.50 1.61 23.49
N ILE A 101 12.30 0.64 23.94
CA ILE A 101 13.30 0.84 25.00
C ILE A 101 14.40 1.79 24.53
N GLY A 102 14.95 1.57 23.34
CA GLY A 102 16.02 2.41 22.79
C GLY A 102 15.59 3.85 22.57
N GLY A 103 14.41 4.07 21.99
CA GLY A 103 13.86 5.41 21.79
C GLY A 103 13.50 6.08 23.11
N PHE A 104 13.01 5.34 24.10
CA PHE A 104 12.80 5.89 25.45
C PHE A 104 14.12 6.35 26.10
N LEU A 105 15.18 5.55 26.02
CA LEU A 105 16.50 5.93 26.53
C LEU A 105 17.08 7.16 25.80
N ILE A 106 16.85 7.28 24.49
CA ILE A 106 17.22 8.47 23.73
C ILE A 106 16.44 9.69 24.23
N GLY A 107 15.13 9.55 24.47
CA GLY A 107 14.30 10.59 25.07
C GLY A 107 14.87 11.07 26.40
N LEU A 108 15.22 10.14 27.30
CA LEU A 108 15.87 10.47 28.57
C LEU A 108 17.23 11.15 28.40
N ALA A 109 18.02 10.77 27.39
CA ALA A 109 19.32 11.39 27.14
C ALA A 109 19.21 12.82 26.58
N LEU A 110 18.10 13.13 25.90
CA LEU A 110 17.83 14.47 25.36
C LEU A 110 17.35 15.43 26.44
N GLU A 111 16.71 14.92 27.49
CA GLU A 111 16.12 15.70 28.57
C GLU A 111 17.03 15.67 29.81
N LYS A 112 17.96 16.63 29.88
CA LYS A 112 18.98 16.66 30.95
C LYS A 112 18.45 17.05 32.33
N ASP A 113 17.27 17.68 32.38
CA ASP A 113 16.75 18.32 33.59
C ASP A 113 15.51 17.63 34.18
N CYS A 114 14.88 16.66 33.50
CA CYS A 114 13.80 15.86 34.12
C CYS A 114 14.34 14.52 34.64
N ASN A 115 14.23 14.30 35.95
CA ASN A 115 14.40 12.97 36.52
C ASN A 115 13.03 12.26 36.53
N PRO A 116 12.83 11.21 35.72
CA PRO A 116 11.52 10.52 35.63
C PRO A 116 11.08 9.85 36.93
N PHE A 117 11.95 9.79 37.94
CA PHE A 117 11.67 9.16 39.23
C PHE A 117 11.38 10.16 40.37
N ASP A 118 11.75 11.43 40.22
CA ASP A 118 11.68 12.40 41.34
C ASP A 118 10.59 13.45 41.18
N ASP A 119 10.21 13.84 39.95
CA ASP A 119 9.22 14.89 39.73
C ASP A 119 8.23 14.54 38.62
N VAL A 120 7.00 15.06 38.76
CA VAL A 120 5.98 15.01 37.71
C VAL A 120 6.46 15.92 36.58
N CYS A 121 7.17 15.35 35.60
CA CYS A 121 7.57 16.05 34.38
C CYS A 121 6.35 16.78 33.80
N SER A 122 6.55 18.02 33.34
CA SER A 122 5.44 18.81 32.81
C SER A 122 4.80 18.08 31.61
N SER A 123 3.51 18.30 31.34
CA SER A 123 2.80 17.57 30.29
C SER A 123 3.45 17.65 28.90
N ASP A 124 4.30 18.65 28.68
CA ASP A 124 5.02 18.86 27.42
C ASP A 124 6.27 17.96 27.30
N GLU A 125 6.86 17.54 28.42
CA GLU A 125 8.07 16.68 28.49
C GLU A 125 7.75 15.22 28.15
N ILE A 126 6.51 14.77 28.43
CA ILE A 126 6.03 13.43 28.04
C ILE A 126 6.11 13.24 26.52
N PHE A 127 5.88 14.29 25.72
CA PHE A 127 5.99 14.21 24.25
C PHE A 127 7.45 14.02 23.79
N VAL A 128 8.40 14.66 24.47
CA VAL A 128 9.83 14.58 24.14
C VAL A 128 10.35 13.16 24.36
N GLN A 129 9.87 12.47 25.39
CA GLN A 129 10.27 11.09 25.68
C GLN A 129 9.53 10.05 24.83
N THR A 130 8.23 10.24 24.59
CA THR A 130 7.40 9.24 23.90
C THR A 130 7.56 9.26 22.39
N ALA A 131 7.78 10.41 21.76
CA ALA A 131 7.90 10.50 20.31
C ALA A 131 9.07 9.67 19.75
N PRO A 132 10.31 9.73 20.31
CA PRO A 132 11.41 8.89 19.86
C PRO A 132 11.13 7.39 20.04
N ALA A 133 10.49 7.00 21.15
CA ALA A 133 10.10 5.62 21.42
C ALA A 133 9.13 5.09 20.36
N LEU A 134 8.04 5.83 20.07
CA LEU A 134 7.06 5.43 19.06
C LEU A 134 7.66 5.39 17.66
N LEU A 135 8.49 6.37 17.30
CA LEU A 135 9.17 6.40 16.00
C LEU A 135 10.11 5.20 15.84
N ALA A 136 10.92 4.91 16.87
CA ALA A 136 11.84 3.78 16.86
C ALA A 136 11.10 2.43 16.81
N THR A 137 9.99 2.28 17.54
CA THR A 137 9.15 1.08 17.48
C THR A 137 8.60 0.85 16.08
N GLY A 138 7.95 1.86 15.48
CA GLY A 138 7.39 1.74 14.13
C GLY A 138 8.47 1.40 13.10
N LEU A 139 9.60 2.11 13.13
CA LEU A 139 10.71 1.91 12.20
C LEU A 139 11.32 0.51 12.33
N LEU A 140 11.66 0.08 13.55
CA LEU A 140 12.35 -1.19 13.76
C LEU A 140 11.43 -2.39 13.50
N SER A 141 10.15 -2.33 13.91
CA SER A 141 9.17 -3.36 13.54
C SER A 141 9.04 -3.50 12.02
N SER A 142 8.91 -2.38 11.29
CA SER A 142 8.81 -2.41 9.83
C SER A 142 10.07 -2.94 9.14
N LEU A 143 11.25 -2.48 9.56
CA LEU A 143 12.52 -2.95 8.98
C LEU A 143 12.74 -4.45 9.23
N THR A 144 12.38 -4.94 10.41
CA THR A 144 12.50 -6.37 10.74
C THR A 144 11.51 -7.20 9.92
N VAL A 145 10.25 -6.78 9.81
CA VAL A 145 9.25 -7.48 8.97
C VAL A 145 9.70 -7.50 7.51
N TYR A 146 10.16 -6.38 6.96
CA TYR A 146 10.69 -6.31 5.60
C TYR A 146 11.95 -7.18 5.41
N GLY A 147 12.87 -7.17 6.38
CA GLY A 147 14.10 -7.97 6.34
C GLY A 147 13.83 -9.47 6.36
N ILE A 148 12.91 -9.94 7.22
CA ILE A 148 12.46 -11.33 7.25
C ILE A 148 11.72 -11.67 5.96
N GLY A 149 10.87 -10.74 5.50
CA GLY A 149 10.10 -10.92 4.28
C GLY A 149 11.01 -11.15 3.06
N SER A 150 12.01 -10.29 2.90
CA SER A 150 12.99 -10.39 1.81
C SER A 150 13.91 -11.60 1.95
N ALA A 151 14.34 -11.97 3.17
CA ALA A 151 15.12 -13.19 3.40
C ALA A 151 14.34 -14.48 3.04
N LEU A 152 13.01 -14.43 3.13
CA LEU A 152 12.09 -15.49 2.72
C LEU A 152 11.61 -15.33 1.27
N HIS A 153 12.37 -14.62 0.43
CA HIS A 153 12.07 -14.39 -0.99
C HIS A 153 10.71 -13.71 -1.25
N GLY A 154 10.19 -12.94 -0.29
CA GLY A 154 9.00 -12.12 -0.51
C GLY A 154 9.32 -10.80 -1.20
N GLU A 155 8.34 -10.24 -1.90
CA GLU A 155 8.50 -9.06 -2.75
C GLU A 155 7.70 -7.83 -2.28
N GLY A 156 7.44 -7.73 -0.97
CA GLY A 156 6.76 -6.55 -0.42
C GLY A 156 7.60 -5.27 -0.54
N ALA A 157 6.93 -4.13 -0.73
CA ALA A 157 7.56 -2.81 -0.78
C ALA A 157 7.92 -2.31 0.62
N LEU A 158 9.10 -1.70 0.76
CA LEU A 158 9.56 -1.16 2.05
C LEU A 158 8.68 0.01 2.52
N SER A 159 8.27 0.90 1.60
CA SER A 159 7.51 2.11 1.94
C SER A 159 6.14 1.81 2.53
N THR A 160 5.38 0.89 1.93
CA THR A 160 4.08 0.43 2.42
C THR A 160 4.22 -0.25 3.78
N THR A 161 5.21 -1.13 3.93
CA THR A 161 5.54 -1.83 5.19
C THR A 161 5.86 -0.84 6.31
N LEU A 162 6.56 0.24 5.99
CA LEU A 162 6.92 1.32 6.91
C LEU A 162 5.67 2.10 7.35
N TRP A 163 4.78 2.47 6.42
CA TRP A 163 3.49 3.09 6.76
C TRP A 163 2.59 2.18 7.59
N GLY A 164 2.55 0.88 7.28
CA GLY A 164 1.81 -0.11 8.06
C GLY A 164 2.30 -0.20 9.50
N GLY A 165 3.63 -0.20 9.70
CA GLY A 165 4.21 -0.22 11.04
C GLY A 165 3.86 1.04 11.84
N PHE A 166 3.96 2.22 11.23
CA PHE A 166 3.54 3.46 11.90
C PHE A 166 2.04 3.51 12.19
N ALA A 167 1.19 3.02 11.29
CA ALA A 167 -0.24 2.90 11.53
C ALA A 167 -0.52 1.95 12.71
N GLY A 168 0.17 0.81 12.78
CA GLY A 168 0.09 -0.14 13.89
C GLY A 168 0.56 0.46 15.22
N THR A 169 1.69 1.17 15.23
CA THR A 169 2.17 1.91 16.40
C THR A 169 1.16 2.97 16.86
N GLY A 170 0.60 3.74 15.93
CA GLY A 170 -0.41 4.76 16.20
C GLY A 170 -1.68 4.16 16.82
N LEU A 171 -2.13 3.02 16.31
CA LEU A 171 -3.25 2.27 16.88
C LEU A 171 -2.94 1.79 18.30
N GLY A 172 -1.74 1.27 18.55
CA GLY A 172 -1.30 0.87 19.89
C GLY A 172 -1.26 2.05 20.87
N ALA A 173 -0.72 3.19 20.44
CA ALA A 173 -0.71 4.41 21.25
C ALA A 173 -2.14 4.91 21.56
N LEU A 174 -3.04 4.85 20.59
CA LEU A 174 -4.44 5.22 20.79
C LEU A 174 -5.14 4.28 21.79
N LEU A 175 -4.88 2.98 21.72
CA LEU A 175 -5.39 2.00 22.69
C LEU A 175 -4.84 2.22 24.10
N MET A 176 -3.56 2.59 24.22
CA MET A 176 -2.97 2.97 25.51
C MET A 176 -3.70 4.18 26.12
N VAL A 177 -3.95 5.23 25.33
CA VAL A 177 -4.69 6.41 25.78
C VAL A 177 -6.13 6.05 26.14
N ALA A 178 -6.79 5.23 25.32
CA ALA A 178 -8.19 4.85 25.52
C ALA A 178 -8.40 3.98 26.77
N THR A 179 -7.45 3.11 27.09
CA THR A 179 -7.56 2.22 28.25
C THR A 179 -7.05 2.83 29.55
N GLN A 180 -6.35 3.96 29.49
CA GLN A 180 -5.64 4.60 30.62
C GLN A 180 -4.79 3.60 31.44
N SER A 181 -4.35 2.52 30.80
CA SER A 181 -3.65 1.43 31.44
C SER A 181 -2.22 1.39 30.94
N TYR A 182 -1.27 1.31 31.87
CA TYR A 182 0.15 1.06 31.56
C TYR A 182 0.34 -0.24 30.77
N GLY A 183 -0.60 -1.19 30.89
CA GLY A 183 -0.61 -2.42 30.07
C GLY A 183 -0.75 -2.14 28.57
N GLY A 184 -1.30 -0.99 28.17
CA GLY A 184 -1.43 -0.58 26.76
C GLY A 184 -0.08 -0.41 26.05
N ILE A 185 0.98 -0.05 26.79
CA ILE A 185 2.35 0.09 26.22
C ILE A 185 2.84 -1.24 25.63
N VAL A 186 2.50 -2.36 26.29
CA VAL A 186 2.91 -3.71 25.86
C VAL A 186 2.27 -4.10 24.53
N LEU A 187 1.16 -3.47 24.16
CA LEU A 187 0.46 -3.73 22.90
C LEU A 187 1.02 -2.91 21.72
N ILE A 188 1.86 -1.90 21.96
CA ILE A 188 2.40 -1.06 20.88
C ILE A 188 3.31 -1.87 19.94
N PRO A 189 4.35 -2.59 20.42
CA PRO A 189 5.21 -3.39 19.54
C PRO A 189 4.49 -4.47 18.71
N PRO A 190 3.58 -5.30 19.27
CA PRO A 190 2.90 -6.31 18.47
C PRO A 190 1.95 -5.69 17.44
N LEU A 191 1.28 -4.58 17.77
CA LEU A 191 0.41 -3.89 16.79
C LEU A 191 1.23 -3.24 15.67
N ALA A 192 2.39 -2.67 15.98
CA ALA A 192 3.34 -2.17 14.97
C ALA A 192 3.79 -3.30 14.03
N ALA A 193 4.16 -4.46 14.59
CA ALA A 193 4.58 -5.62 13.81
C ALA A 193 3.44 -6.17 12.92
N ILE A 194 2.22 -6.25 13.44
CA ILE A 194 1.04 -6.69 12.68
C ILE A 194 0.72 -5.70 11.56
N GLY A 195 0.71 -4.39 11.86
CA GLY A 195 0.46 -3.36 10.86
C GLY A 195 1.49 -3.38 9.73
N ALA A 196 2.77 -3.53 10.07
CA ALA A 196 3.84 -3.69 9.10
C ALA A 196 3.64 -4.94 8.24
N LEU A 197 3.31 -6.09 8.86
CA LEU A 197 3.08 -7.34 8.13
C LEU A 197 1.90 -7.23 7.17
N VAL A 198 0.76 -6.70 7.61
CA VAL A 198 -0.41 -6.52 6.75
C VAL A 198 -0.09 -5.61 5.56
N ALA A 199 0.64 -4.51 5.78
CA ALA A 199 1.02 -3.62 4.69
C ALA A 199 2.08 -4.20 3.75
N TYR A 200 2.99 -5.04 4.27
CA TYR A 200 3.93 -5.80 3.45
C TYR A 200 3.17 -6.74 2.49
N GLU A 201 2.21 -7.49 3.02
CA GLU A 201 1.37 -8.42 2.23
C GLU A 201 0.46 -7.68 1.24
N LEU A 202 -0.09 -6.52 1.61
CA LEU A 202 -0.93 -5.72 0.71
C LEU A 202 -0.15 -5.09 -0.45
N SER A 203 1.13 -4.79 -0.25
CA SER A 203 1.95 -4.13 -1.28
C SER A 203 2.25 -4.99 -2.50
N ASP A 204 2.17 -6.31 -2.35
CA ASP A 204 2.23 -7.27 -3.45
C ASP A 204 1.09 -7.05 -4.46
N SER A 205 -0.10 -6.73 -3.94
CA SER A 205 -1.33 -6.66 -4.74
C SER A 205 -1.42 -5.44 -5.67
N GLU A 206 -0.69 -4.36 -5.36
CA GLU A 206 -0.69 -3.15 -6.20
C GLU A 206 0.19 -3.32 -7.43
N TRP A 207 1.32 -4.01 -7.29
CA TRP A 207 2.24 -4.27 -8.40
C TRP A 207 1.61 -5.18 -9.48
N GLU A 208 0.86 -6.21 -9.06
CA GLU A 208 0.11 -7.06 -10.00
C GLU A 208 -0.92 -6.26 -10.79
N ARG A 209 -1.60 -5.28 -10.16
CA ARG A 209 -2.55 -4.41 -10.87
C ARG A 209 -1.89 -3.56 -11.94
N GLU A 210 -0.68 -3.05 -11.70
CA GLU A 210 0.06 -2.29 -12.72
C GLU A 210 0.53 -3.19 -13.87
N GLN A 211 1.01 -4.40 -13.59
CA GLN A 211 1.41 -5.33 -14.65
C GLN A 211 0.23 -5.82 -15.48
N VAL A 212 -0.93 -6.08 -14.86
CA VAL A 212 -2.16 -6.44 -15.57
C VAL A 212 -2.61 -5.29 -16.47
N LYS A 213 -2.55 -4.04 -15.98
CA LYS A 213 -2.84 -2.85 -16.82
C LYS A 213 -1.86 -2.70 -17.98
N ALA A 214 -0.56 -2.97 -17.77
CA ALA A 214 0.45 -2.89 -18.82
C ALA A 214 0.30 -4.00 -19.87
N ARG A 215 -0.07 -5.23 -19.47
CA ARG A 215 -0.32 -6.34 -20.39
C ARG A 215 -1.63 -6.19 -21.17
N LEU A 216 -2.66 -5.59 -20.56
CA LEU A 216 -3.89 -5.21 -21.25
C LEU A 216 -3.69 -4.08 -22.27
N GLY A 217 -2.53 -3.41 -22.27
CA GLY A 217 -2.14 -2.45 -23.32
C GLY A 217 -1.94 -3.06 -24.71
N GLY A 218 -1.86 -4.39 -24.84
CA GLY A 218 -1.74 -5.08 -26.13
C GLY A 218 -3.08 -5.38 -26.81
N THR A 219 -4.18 -5.42 -26.04
CA THR A 219 -5.57 -5.63 -26.50
C THR A 219 -6.48 -4.84 -25.58
N SER A 220 -6.34 -3.51 -25.59
CA SER A 220 -7.06 -2.67 -24.64
C SER A 220 -8.53 -2.58 -25.05
N VAL A 221 -9.37 -3.42 -24.44
CA VAL A 221 -10.80 -3.18 -24.40
C VAL A 221 -11.02 -1.92 -23.57
N GLN A 222 -11.07 -0.77 -24.24
CA GLN A 222 -11.13 0.54 -23.59
C GLN A 222 -12.60 0.86 -23.30
N LEU A 223 -13.07 0.56 -22.10
CA LEU A 223 -14.44 0.87 -21.65
C LEU A 223 -14.45 2.19 -20.87
N VAL A 224 -15.27 3.13 -21.32
CA VAL A 224 -15.54 4.43 -20.73
C VAL A 224 -16.98 4.42 -20.19
N PRO A 225 -17.21 4.70 -18.90
CA PRO A 225 -18.56 4.86 -18.39
C PRO A 225 -19.20 6.11 -18.99
N VAL A 226 -20.39 5.96 -19.54
CA VAL A 226 -21.19 7.06 -20.08
C VAL A 226 -22.45 7.17 -19.25
N VAL A 227 -22.70 8.37 -18.72
CA VAL A 227 -23.92 8.70 -18.00
C VAL A 227 -24.63 9.80 -18.78
N GLY A 228 -25.86 9.51 -19.22
CA GLY A 228 -26.71 10.45 -19.94
C GLY A 228 -27.97 10.77 -19.14
N VAL A 229 -28.45 12.00 -19.25
CA VAL A 229 -29.73 12.43 -18.67
C VAL A 229 -30.80 12.36 -19.75
N THR A 230 -31.93 11.71 -19.46
CA THR A 230 -33.04 11.58 -20.41
C THR A 230 -33.95 12.81 -20.33
N GLN A 231 -34.68 13.10 -21.41
CA GLN A 231 -35.60 14.25 -21.48
C GLN A 231 -36.75 14.18 -20.45
N GLY A 232 -37.02 13.00 -19.87
CA GLY A 232 -37.99 12.82 -18.78
C GLY A 232 -37.41 12.96 -17.37
N GLY A 233 -36.15 13.38 -17.22
CA GLY A 233 -35.48 13.51 -15.91
C GLY A 233 -34.90 12.21 -15.34
N GLY A 234 -34.76 11.16 -16.15
CA GLY A 234 -34.09 9.92 -15.75
C GLY A 234 -32.58 9.97 -15.99
N VAL A 235 -31.81 9.17 -15.26
CA VAL A 235 -30.37 8.97 -15.49
C VAL A 235 -30.17 7.59 -16.12
N LEU A 236 -29.47 7.53 -17.25
CA LEU A 236 -29.14 6.30 -17.94
C LEU A 236 -27.62 6.13 -17.96
N GLY A 237 -27.13 5.08 -17.30
CA GLY A 237 -25.72 4.72 -17.24
C GLY A 237 -25.42 3.52 -18.15
N GLY A 238 -24.29 3.57 -18.84
CA GLY A 238 -23.76 2.46 -19.63
C GLY A 238 -22.24 2.48 -19.70
N LEU A 239 -21.66 1.44 -20.29
CA LEU A 239 -20.24 1.38 -20.63
C LEU A 239 -20.14 1.46 -22.15
N ALA A 240 -19.42 2.45 -22.67
CA ALA A 240 -19.08 2.55 -24.08
C ALA A 240 -17.62 2.19 -24.23
N GLY A 241 -17.27 1.28 -25.14
CA GLY A 241 -15.87 0.96 -25.33
C GLY A 241 -15.52 0.42 -26.69
N ARG A 242 -14.22 0.37 -26.95
CA ARG A 242 -13.63 -0.20 -28.15
C ARG A 242 -13.06 -1.57 -27.79
N PHE A 243 -13.56 -2.61 -28.47
CA PHE A 243 -13.15 -4.00 -28.31
C PHE A 243 -12.11 -4.37 -29.36
#